data_AF-A0A812PFD4-F1
#
_entry.id   AF-A0A812PFD4-F1
#
_cell.length_a   1.000
_cell.length_b   1.000
_cell.length_c   1.000
_cell.angle_alpha   90.00
_cell.angle_beta   90.00
_cell.angle_gamma   90.00
#
_symmetry.space_group_name_H-M   'P 1'
#
loop_
_entity.id
_entity.type
_entity.pdbx_description
1 polymer ?
#
loop_
_entity_poly.entity_id
_entity_poly.type
_entity_poly.pdbx_seq_one_letter_code
_entity_poly.pdbx_strand_id
1 'polypeptide(L)'
;MMAAAMVAASVAAPNPAVAEVPKLSFFGLGGGVSDVYNQNDNPVNPYSQFSEVGSDSVYKGRSEEEVNRRKKALTAGLVRFEKTPEYIKTKQAQNLKSNLLVATTLKQDMLYFSGAEGSPAWEKAKDFSQKVSTMGVDGQNKEWGRAAQDYQAADEILKEWKELAKL
;
A
#
# COMPACT_ATOMS: atom_id res chain seq x y z
N MET A 1 43.76 -31.77 -14.63
CA MET A 1 43.39 -32.11 -13.24
C MET A 1 42.34 -31.12 -12.76
N MET A 2 41.35 -31.63 -12.05
CA MET A 2 40.17 -30.93 -11.53
C MET A 2 40.45 -30.01 -10.34
N ALA A 3 39.47 -29.12 -10.10
CA ALA A 3 38.92 -28.63 -8.82
C ALA A 3 39.57 -27.41 -8.12
N ALA A 4 38.77 -26.34 -7.91
CA ALA A 4 38.23 -26.02 -6.57
C ALA A 4 37.18 -24.88 -6.57
N ALA A 5 35.94 -25.26 -6.25
CA ALA A 5 34.91 -24.55 -5.47
C ALA A 5 34.57 -23.07 -5.79
N MET A 6 33.58 -22.87 -6.67
CA MET A 6 32.62 -21.78 -6.47
C MET A 6 31.60 -22.25 -5.42
N VAL A 7 31.71 -21.73 -4.20
CA VAL A 7 30.63 -21.81 -3.21
C VAL A 7 29.62 -20.74 -3.58
N ALA A 8 28.62 -21.15 -4.36
CA ALA A 8 27.40 -20.37 -4.55
C ALA A 8 26.65 -20.37 -3.22
N ALA A 9 26.77 -19.27 -2.48
CA ALA A 9 25.89 -18.98 -1.35
C ALA A 9 24.47 -18.76 -1.89
N SER A 10 23.72 -19.86 -2.05
CA SER A 10 22.28 -19.80 -2.23
C SER A 10 21.68 -19.30 -0.93
N VAL A 11 21.47 -17.98 -0.86
CA VAL A 11 20.54 -17.39 0.10
C VAL A 11 19.22 -18.09 -0.15
N ALA A 12 18.79 -18.93 0.81
CA ALA A 12 17.53 -19.62 0.75
C ALA A 12 16.41 -18.58 0.67
N ALA A 13 15.96 -18.28 -0.55
CA ALA A 13 14.69 -17.63 -0.74
C ALA A 13 13.62 -18.56 -0.15
N PRO A 14 12.67 -18.05 0.65
CA PRO A 14 11.57 -18.87 1.12
C PRO A 14 10.85 -19.45 -0.10
N ASN A 15 10.66 -20.77 -0.11
CA ASN A 15 9.92 -21.44 -1.15
C ASN A 15 8.54 -20.76 -1.30
N PRO A 16 8.06 -20.52 -2.54
CA PRO A 16 6.69 -20.03 -2.73
C PRO A 16 5.74 -21.01 -2.03
N ALA A 17 4.71 -20.49 -1.34
CA ALA A 17 3.71 -21.29 -0.67
C ALA A 17 3.05 -22.24 -1.68
N VAL A 18 3.49 -23.50 -1.69
CA VAL A 18 2.91 -24.53 -2.54
C VAL A 18 1.64 -24.97 -1.84
N ALA A 19 0.48 -24.69 -2.47
CA ALA A 19 -0.76 -25.36 -2.10
C ALA A 19 -0.60 -26.84 -2.44
N GLU A 20 -0.18 -27.65 -1.46
CA GLU A 20 0.04 -29.07 -1.67
C GLU A 20 -1.30 -29.73 -2.05
N VAL A 21 -1.36 -30.26 -3.27
CA VAL A 21 -2.50 -31.02 -3.77
C VAL A 21 -2.60 -32.34 -2.99
N PRO A 22 -3.76 -32.71 -2.44
CA PRO A 22 -3.89 -33.93 -1.64
C PRO A 22 -3.57 -35.16 -2.48
N LYS A 23 -2.51 -35.88 -2.10
CA LYS A 23 -2.11 -37.15 -2.73
C LYS A 23 -3.05 -38.27 -2.27
N LEU A 24 -4.06 -38.56 -3.09
CA LEU A 24 -4.96 -39.69 -2.86
C LEU A 24 -4.21 -41.00 -3.11
N SER A 25 -3.91 -41.73 -2.04
CA SER A 25 -3.29 -43.06 -2.09
C SER A 25 -4.38 -44.14 -2.00
N PHE A 26 -4.56 -44.96 -3.05
CA PHE A 26 -5.64 -45.97 -3.15
C PHE A 26 -5.42 -47.22 -2.26
N PHE A 27 -4.24 -47.38 -1.68
CA PHE A 27 -3.92 -48.47 -0.74
C PHE A 27 -3.29 -47.87 0.51
N GLY A 28 -4.03 -47.96 1.63
CA GLY A 28 -3.69 -47.33 2.91
C GLY A 28 -2.50 -47.96 3.64
N LEU A 29 -1.29 -47.76 3.11
CA LEU A 29 -0.03 -48.08 3.78
C LEU A 29 0.99 -46.96 3.54
N GLY A 30 0.88 -45.89 4.32
CA GLY A 30 1.82 -44.77 4.31
C GLY A 30 1.29 -43.61 5.14
N GLY A 31 1.60 -43.61 6.44
CA GLY A 31 1.06 -42.69 7.44
C GLY A 31 1.44 -41.22 7.20
N GLY A 32 0.52 -40.48 6.57
CA GLY A 32 0.52 -39.03 6.52
C GLY A 32 -0.94 -38.57 6.52
N VAL A 33 -1.29 -37.79 7.53
CA VAL A 33 -2.66 -37.38 7.87
C VAL A 33 -3.39 -36.85 6.62
N SER A 34 -4.40 -37.57 6.14
CA SER A 34 -5.31 -37.12 5.07
C SER A 34 -6.32 -36.08 5.56
N ASP A 35 -6.09 -35.52 6.74
CA ASP A 35 -6.95 -34.54 7.38
C ASP A 35 -6.47 -33.15 6.97
N VAL A 36 -7.21 -32.56 6.04
CA VAL A 36 -6.95 -31.24 5.45
C VAL A 36 -6.88 -30.15 6.53
N TYR A 37 -7.51 -30.36 7.69
CA TYR A 37 -7.53 -29.39 8.78
C TYR A 37 -6.31 -29.50 9.71
N ASN A 38 -5.67 -30.67 9.81
CA ASN A 38 -4.45 -30.84 10.61
C ASN A 38 -3.18 -30.30 9.93
N GLN A 39 -3.24 -30.02 8.63
CA GLN A 39 -2.17 -29.36 7.88
C GLN A 39 -2.27 -27.82 7.94
N ASN A 40 -3.39 -27.30 8.47
CA ASN A 40 -3.63 -25.87 8.53
C ASN A 40 -3.02 -25.28 9.81
N ASP A 41 -1.95 -24.50 9.65
CA ASP A 41 -1.30 -23.74 10.73
C ASP A 41 -2.04 -22.43 11.09
N ASN A 42 -3.33 -22.34 10.73
CA ASN A 42 -4.19 -21.22 11.12
C ASN A 42 -5.15 -21.66 12.25
N PRO A 43 -4.81 -21.39 13.53
CA PRO A 43 -5.64 -21.79 14.66
C PRO A 43 -6.94 -20.98 14.79
N VAL A 44 -7.08 -19.87 14.07
CA VAL A 44 -8.20 -18.93 14.20
C VAL A 44 -9.25 -19.11 13.10
N ASN A 45 -8.82 -19.40 11.86
CA ASN A 45 -9.71 -19.56 10.72
C ASN A 45 -9.43 -20.87 9.96
N PRO A 46 -10.26 -21.92 10.17
CA PRO A 46 -10.07 -23.23 9.52
C PRO A 46 -10.29 -23.21 8.00
N TYR A 47 -10.83 -22.11 7.45
CA TYR A 47 -11.01 -21.91 6.01
C TYR A 47 -9.90 -21.08 5.36
N SER A 48 -9.00 -20.50 6.14
CA SER A 48 -7.82 -19.80 5.61
C SER A 48 -6.66 -20.78 5.51
N GLN A 49 -6.03 -20.85 4.35
CA GLN A 49 -4.80 -21.63 4.14
C GLN A 49 -3.53 -20.88 4.57
N PHE A 50 -3.65 -19.57 4.84
CA PHE A 50 -2.55 -18.73 5.28
C PHE A 50 -2.52 -18.65 6.80
N SER A 51 -1.34 -18.84 7.39
CA SER A 51 -1.08 -18.57 8.80
C SER A 51 -1.26 -17.07 9.10
N GLU A 52 -1.52 -16.74 10.37
CA GLU A 52 -1.56 -15.35 10.79
C GLU A 52 -0.17 -14.69 10.70
N VAL A 53 -0.14 -13.38 10.48
CA VAL A 53 1.12 -12.61 10.44
C VAL A 53 1.62 -12.45 11.87
N GLY A 54 2.56 -13.32 12.27
CA GLY A 54 3.16 -13.37 13.60
C GLY A 54 4.65 -13.01 13.64
N SER A 55 5.32 -13.32 14.75
CA SER A 55 6.78 -13.14 14.88
C SER A 55 7.59 -13.95 13.86
N ASP A 56 7.03 -15.08 13.44
CA ASP A 56 7.70 -16.07 12.60
C ASP A 56 7.39 -15.86 11.11
N SER A 57 6.52 -14.89 10.78
CA SER A 57 6.24 -14.55 9.39
C SER A 57 7.43 -13.82 8.75
N VAL A 58 7.75 -14.20 7.52
CA VAL A 58 8.81 -13.54 6.72
C VAL A 58 8.50 -12.05 6.52
N TYR A 59 7.22 -11.70 6.35
CA TYR A 59 6.79 -10.31 6.26
C TYR A 59 6.79 -9.67 7.66
N LYS A 60 7.57 -8.61 7.81
CA LYS A 60 7.59 -7.79 9.03
C LYS A 60 6.91 -6.46 8.73
N GLY A 61 5.74 -6.25 9.34
CA GLY A 61 5.02 -4.99 9.23
C GLY A 61 5.88 -3.81 9.71
N ARG A 62 5.82 -2.70 8.97
CA ARG A 62 6.58 -1.46 9.25
C ARG A 62 8.09 -1.64 9.37
N SER A 63 8.67 -2.53 8.55
CA SER A 63 10.14 -2.57 8.40
C SER A 63 10.69 -1.20 7.98
N GLU A 64 11.94 -0.91 8.34
CA GLU A 64 12.58 0.37 7.97
C GLU A 64 12.58 0.59 6.45
N GLU A 65 12.81 -0.48 5.69
CA GLU A 65 12.74 -0.45 4.22
C GLU A 65 11.34 -0.07 3.71
N GLU A 66 10.28 -0.67 4.26
CA GLU A 66 8.90 -0.34 3.87
C GLU A 66 8.56 1.11 4.21
N VAL A 67 8.91 1.57 5.41
CA VAL A 67 8.69 2.95 5.86
C VAL A 67 9.41 3.92 4.92
N ASN A 68 10.68 3.67 4.61
CA ASN A 68 11.47 4.53 3.72
C ASN A 68 10.92 4.53 2.28
N ARG A 69 10.48 3.38 1.76
CA ARG A 69 9.85 3.27 0.44
C ARG A 69 8.57 4.10 0.37
N ARG A 70 7.67 3.93 1.35
CA ARG A 70 6.41 4.67 1.43
C ARG A 70 6.64 6.16 1.65
N LYS A 71 7.63 6.54 2.46
CA LYS A 71 7.99 7.96 2.64
C LYS A 71 8.44 8.59 1.33
N LYS A 72 9.28 7.91 0.54
CA LYS A 72 9.69 8.38 -0.80
C LYS A 72 8.50 8.51 -1.75
N ALA A 73 7.61 7.52 -1.76
CA ALA A 73 6.39 7.56 -2.58
C ALA A 73 5.46 8.72 -2.19
N LEU A 74 5.24 8.91 -0.89
CA LEU A 74 4.49 10.03 -0.33
C LEU A 74 5.10 11.38 -0.77
N THR A 75 6.40 11.58 -0.56
CA THR A 75 7.08 12.82 -0.97
C THR A 75 6.93 13.07 -2.47
N ALA A 76 7.11 12.05 -3.31
CA ALA A 76 6.93 12.18 -4.76
C ALA A 76 5.48 12.55 -5.14
N GLY A 77 4.48 11.99 -4.44
CA GLY A 77 3.07 12.33 -4.61
C GLY A 77 2.76 13.77 -4.20
N LEU A 78 3.32 14.25 -3.09
CA LEU A 78 3.16 15.63 -2.62
C LEU A 78 3.78 16.65 -3.58
N VAL A 79 5.00 16.39 -4.09
CA VAL A 79 5.66 17.26 -5.09
C VAL A 79 4.84 17.33 -6.39
N ARG A 80 4.13 16.26 -6.75
CA ARG A 80 3.19 16.28 -7.88
C ARG A 80 1.96 17.11 -7.57
N PHE A 81 1.40 16.96 -6.37
CA PHE A 81 0.25 17.75 -5.93
C PHE A 81 0.53 19.25 -5.98
N GLU A 82 1.74 19.69 -5.64
CA GLU A 82 2.19 21.10 -5.74
C GLU A 82 2.11 21.70 -7.14
N LYS A 83 2.11 20.88 -8.21
CA LYS A 83 1.97 21.33 -9.60
C LYS A 83 0.51 21.55 -10.03
N THR A 84 -0.45 21.09 -9.22
CA THR A 84 -1.88 21.18 -9.52
C THR A 84 -2.37 22.61 -9.82
N PRO A 85 -1.92 23.66 -9.11
CA PRO A 85 -2.33 25.04 -9.40
C PRO A 85 -1.94 25.50 -10.80
N GLU A 86 -0.81 25.03 -11.33
CA GLU A 86 -0.37 25.35 -12.69
C GLU A 86 -1.36 24.79 -13.72
N TYR A 87 -1.77 23.52 -13.56
CA TYR A 87 -2.74 22.89 -14.46
C TYR A 87 -4.14 23.51 -14.37
N ILE A 88 -4.55 23.97 -13.17
CA ILE A 88 -5.80 24.70 -13.00
C ILE A 88 -5.72 26.07 -13.68
N LYS A 89 -4.64 26.83 -13.46
CA LYS A 89 -4.42 28.16 -14.04
C LYS A 89 -4.34 28.11 -15.57
N THR A 90 -3.64 27.12 -16.10
CA THR A 90 -3.49 26.90 -17.55
C THR A 90 -4.66 26.13 -18.18
N LYS A 91 -5.67 25.75 -17.38
CA LYS A 91 -6.89 25.05 -17.80
C LYS A 91 -6.63 23.70 -18.50
N GLN A 92 -5.59 22.99 -18.07
CA GLN A 92 -5.16 21.72 -18.66
C GLN A 92 -5.84 20.53 -17.96
N ALA A 93 -7.10 20.26 -18.30
CA ALA A 93 -7.91 19.23 -17.62
C ALA A 93 -7.29 17.82 -17.66
N GLN A 94 -6.69 17.43 -18.79
CA GLN A 94 -6.08 16.11 -18.92
C GLN A 94 -4.78 15.98 -18.11
N ASN A 95 -3.97 17.04 -18.06
CA ASN A 95 -2.75 17.03 -17.26
C ASN A 95 -3.10 17.04 -15.77
N LEU A 96 -4.13 17.79 -15.35
CA LEU A 96 -4.68 17.73 -14.00
C LEU A 96 -5.12 16.31 -13.64
N LYS A 97 -5.97 15.68 -14.47
CA LYS A 97 -6.44 14.32 -14.24
C LYS A 97 -5.30 13.31 -14.15
N SER A 98 -4.36 13.36 -15.09
CA SER A 98 -3.18 12.48 -15.12
C SER A 98 -2.32 12.65 -13.87
N ASN A 99 -2.08 13.89 -13.45
CA ASN A 99 -1.29 14.20 -12.25
C ASN A 99 -1.91 13.60 -10.99
N LEU A 100 -3.23 13.75 -10.81
CA LEU A 100 -3.95 13.22 -9.65
C LEU A 100 -4.07 11.69 -9.68
N LEU A 101 -4.22 11.09 -10.87
CA LEU A 101 -4.27 9.63 -11.01
C LEU A 101 -2.92 8.98 -10.68
N VAL A 102 -1.79 9.57 -11.11
CA VAL A 102 -0.49 9.00 -10.75
C VAL A 102 -0.20 9.16 -9.26
N ALA A 103 -0.85 10.12 -8.60
CA ALA A 103 -0.83 10.27 -7.15
C ALA A 103 -1.80 9.30 -6.41
N THR A 104 -2.39 8.29 -7.04
CA THR A 104 -3.38 7.40 -6.38
C THR A 104 -2.83 6.69 -5.14
N THR A 105 -1.51 6.42 -5.08
CA THR A 105 -0.88 5.84 -3.88
C THR A 105 -0.79 6.81 -2.71
N LEU A 106 -0.92 8.12 -2.96
CA LEU A 106 -0.80 9.17 -1.96
C LEU A 106 -1.77 8.96 -0.80
N LYS A 107 -3.02 8.60 -1.08
CA LYS A 107 -4.03 8.30 -0.05
C LYS A 107 -3.56 7.18 0.88
N GLN A 108 -3.11 6.08 0.29
CA GLN A 108 -2.70 4.89 1.07
C GLN A 108 -1.48 5.21 1.93
N ASP A 109 -0.51 5.93 1.38
CA ASP A 109 0.69 6.30 2.11
C ASP A 109 0.40 7.34 3.21
N MET A 110 -0.49 8.32 2.97
CA MET A 110 -0.92 9.25 4.02
C MET A 110 -1.61 8.51 5.16
N LEU A 111 -2.56 7.61 4.88
CA LEU A 111 -3.24 6.81 5.90
C LEU A 111 -2.25 5.93 6.69
N TYR A 112 -1.22 5.38 6.03
CA TYR A 112 -0.17 4.60 6.69
C TYR A 112 0.63 5.42 7.72
N PHE A 113 0.87 6.69 7.44
CA PHE A 113 1.57 7.61 8.37
C PHE A 113 0.64 8.28 9.39
N SER A 114 -0.67 8.28 9.16
CA SER A 114 -1.67 8.81 10.10
C SER A 114 -1.87 7.99 11.38
N GLY A 115 -1.31 6.77 11.46
CA GLY A 115 -1.44 5.90 12.62
C GLY A 115 -2.79 5.18 12.70
N ALA A 116 -3.37 5.12 13.90
CA ALA A 116 -4.61 4.38 14.13
C ALA A 116 -5.80 4.94 13.34
N GLU A 117 -6.69 4.06 12.91
CA GLU A 117 -7.96 4.43 12.28
C GLU A 117 -8.81 5.30 13.24
N GLY A 118 -9.42 6.36 12.71
CA GLY A 118 -10.18 7.35 13.48
C GLY A 118 -9.33 8.37 14.26
N SER A 119 -8.00 8.33 14.17
CA SER A 119 -7.15 9.39 14.75
C SER A 119 -7.39 10.73 14.03
N PRO A 120 -7.08 11.87 14.67
CA PRO A 120 -7.19 13.17 14.00
C PRO A 120 -6.39 13.26 12.70
N ALA A 121 -5.17 12.69 12.67
CA ALA A 121 -4.36 12.63 11.46
C ALA A 121 -4.98 11.71 10.40
N TRP A 122 -5.69 10.66 10.80
CA TRP A 122 -6.34 9.72 9.88
C TRP A 122 -7.55 10.36 9.21
N GLU A 123 -8.38 11.08 9.97
CA GLU A 123 -9.50 11.83 9.40
C GLU A 123 -9.02 12.94 8.47
N LYS A 124 -7.97 13.69 8.83
CA LYS A 124 -7.39 14.71 7.93
C LYS A 124 -6.86 14.13 6.63
N ALA A 125 -6.25 12.94 6.66
CA ALA A 125 -5.81 12.25 5.44
C ALA A 125 -7.00 11.87 4.54
N LYS A 126 -8.15 11.48 5.12
CA LYS A 126 -9.38 11.21 4.37
C LYS A 126 -9.98 12.47 3.78
N ASP A 127 -10.10 13.53 4.58
CA ASP A 127 -10.62 14.81 4.12
C ASP A 127 -9.80 15.35 2.96
N PHE A 128 -8.47 15.28 3.06
CA PHE A 128 -7.55 15.62 1.98
C PHE A 128 -7.84 14.78 0.72
N SER A 129 -7.92 13.46 0.86
CA SER A 129 -8.20 12.57 -0.27
C SER A 129 -9.55 12.84 -0.92
N GLN A 130 -10.57 13.19 -0.14
CA GLN A 130 -11.88 13.55 -0.65
C GLN A 130 -11.80 14.86 -1.42
N LYS A 131 -11.12 15.87 -0.89
CA LYS A 131 -10.91 17.15 -1.57
C LYS A 131 -10.13 17.03 -2.86
N VAL A 132 -9.09 16.20 -2.90
CA VAL A 132 -8.37 15.88 -4.14
C VAL A 132 -9.29 15.24 -5.18
N SER A 133 -10.20 14.37 -4.74
CA SER A 133 -11.17 13.72 -5.64
C SER A 133 -12.17 14.72 -6.21
N THR A 134 -12.74 15.60 -5.37
CA THR A 134 -13.65 16.67 -5.80
C THR A 134 -12.97 17.63 -6.76
N MET A 135 -11.74 18.06 -6.45
CA MET A 135 -10.93 18.90 -7.34
C MET A 135 -10.71 18.24 -8.72
N GLY A 136 -10.49 16.92 -8.74
CA GLY A 136 -10.39 16.16 -9.99
C GLY A 136 -11.68 16.18 -10.82
N VAL A 137 -12.83 16.08 -10.16
CA VAL A 137 -14.16 16.18 -10.80
C VAL A 137 -14.41 17.59 -11.33
N ASP A 138 -14.16 18.62 -10.53
CA ASP A 138 -14.34 20.02 -10.92
C ASP A 138 -13.41 20.39 -12.07
N GLY A 139 -12.17 19.93 -12.03
CA GLY A 139 -11.20 20.06 -13.11
C GLY A 139 -11.65 19.38 -14.40
N GLN A 140 -12.25 18.19 -14.30
CA GLN A 140 -12.83 17.48 -15.45
C GLN A 140 -14.06 18.22 -16.02
N ASN A 141 -14.91 18.77 -15.15
CA ASN A 141 -16.09 19.56 -15.52
C ASN A 141 -15.73 20.98 -15.98
N LYS A 142 -14.44 21.35 -15.95
CA LYS A 142 -13.91 22.68 -16.31
C LYS A 142 -14.42 23.80 -15.40
N GLU A 143 -14.80 23.46 -14.17
CA GLU A 143 -15.20 24.40 -13.13
C GLU A 143 -13.95 24.96 -12.42
N TRP A 144 -13.09 25.66 -13.17
CA TRP A 144 -11.75 26.08 -12.72
C TRP A 144 -11.74 26.91 -11.43
N GLY A 145 -12.77 27.73 -11.21
CA GLY A 145 -12.92 28.51 -9.98
C GLY A 145 -13.13 27.63 -8.76
N ARG A 146 -13.96 26.58 -8.87
CA ARG A 146 -14.18 25.62 -7.79
C ARG A 146 -12.97 24.71 -7.59
N ALA A 147 -12.36 24.23 -8.67
CA ALA A 147 -11.12 23.47 -8.60
C ALA A 147 -9.98 24.22 -7.88
N ALA A 148 -9.86 25.54 -8.07
CA ALA A 148 -8.90 26.38 -7.36
C ALA A 148 -9.23 26.51 -5.85
N GLN A 149 -10.51 26.65 -5.50
CA GLN A 149 -10.96 26.68 -4.11
C GLN A 149 -10.74 25.33 -3.41
N ASP A 150 -11.04 24.22 -4.08
CA ASP A 150 -10.79 22.89 -3.54
C ASP A 150 -9.29 22.59 -3.41
N TYR A 151 -8.44 23.09 -4.31
CA TYR A 151 -6.99 23.04 -4.12
C TYR A 151 -6.56 23.76 -2.84
N GLN A 152 -7.05 24.99 -2.62
CA GLN A 152 -6.71 25.77 -1.43
C GLN A 152 -7.15 25.04 -0.14
N ALA A 153 -8.38 24.52 -0.12
CA ALA A 153 -8.88 23.73 0.99
C ALA A 153 -8.04 22.45 1.21
N ALA A 154 -7.66 21.76 0.14
CA ALA A 154 -6.79 20.58 0.22
C ALA A 154 -5.39 20.93 0.76
N ASP A 155 -4.81 22.06 0.35
CA ASP A 155 -3.50 22.53 0.84
C ASP A 155 -3.53 22.88 2.34
N GLU A 156 -4.62 23.49 2.82
CA GLU A 156 -4.83 23.77 4.24
C GLU A 156 -4.92 22.47 5.06
N ILE A 157 -5.75 21.52 4.62
CA ILE A 157 -5.88 20.20 5.28
C ILE A 157 -4.52 19.47 5.27
N LEU A 158 -3.77 19.57 4.18
CA LEU A 158 -2.45 18.94 4.08
C LEU A 158 -1.45 19.52 5.09
N LYS A 159 -1.48 20.83 5.35
CA LYS A 159 -0.62 21.46 6.37
C LYS A 159 -0.97 20.95 7.76
N GLU A 160 -2.25 20.95 8.11
CA GLU A 160 -2.74 20.41 9.39
C GLU A 160 -2.38 18.93 9.55
N TRP A 161 -2.52 18.14 8.48
CA TRP A 161 -2.14 16.73 8.50
C TRP A 161 -0.64 16.53 8.76
N LYS A 162 0.23 17.32 8.12
CA LYS A 162 1.68 17.24 8.33
C LYS A 162 2.06 17.52 9.79
N GLU A 163 1.43 18.52 10.41
CA GLU A 163 1.64 18.84 11.83
C GLU A 163 1.22 17.68 12.74
N LEU A 164 0.09 17.04 12.47
CA LEU A 164 -0.41 15.91 13.26
C LEU A 164 0.39 14.62 13.04
N ALA A 165 0.80 14.34 11.79
CA ALA A 165 1.55 13.14 11.41
C ALA A 165 3.03 13.20 11.80
N LYS A 166 3.52 14.37 12.28
CA LYS A 166 4.92 14.62 12.66
C LYS A 166 5.90 14.26 11.53
N LEU A 167 5.54 14.60 10.30
CA LEU A 167 6.29 14.30 9.07
C LEU A 167 7.07 15.49 8.53
#